data_AF-A0A8C6ZSY8-F1
#
_entry.id   AF-A0A8C6ZSY8-F1
#
_cell.length_a   1.000
_cell.length_b   1.000
_cell.length_c   1.000
_cell.angle_alpha   90.00
_cell.angle_beta   90.00
_cell.angle_gamma   90.00
#
_symmetry.space_group_name_H-M   'P 1'
#
loop_
_entity.id
_entity.type
_entity.pdbx_description
1 polymer ?
#
loop_
_entity_poly.entity_id
_entity_poly.type
_entity_poly.pdbx_seq_one_letter_code
_entity_poly.pdbx_strand_id
1 'polypeptide(L)'
;MKALEKNQQWLLYDQQREAYVRGLLGRIFELEQKSEVIYHQHVTETTHEGPLQEKQKYYDQLLLSAKSDLETERRTITLLKSELNELKKKYEETQREIISLNALLQSQQVVEMKTLENENKIKGDKLQRLKEENEIIKEQLREEKKKSDGLLSQVQLLHKSLLKQQEEHTRIALLEQQKLQESGHMEPQEGLQAAFEEKMTVYDTSPSLKRSNLLDESFLECPRCKMQYPTSQHRELLAHIDFCTA
;
A
#
# COMPACT_ATOMS: atom_id res chain seq x y z
N MET A 1 -72.20 -24.90 -111.37
CA MET A 1 -72.22 -25.81 -110.20
C MET A 1 -71.47 -25.25 -108.98
N LYS A 2 -70.19 -24.84 -109.07
CA LYS A 2 -69.39 -24.37 -107.90
C LYS A 2 -69.99 -23.21 -107.06
N ALA A 3 -70.76 -22.30 -107.65
CA ALA A 3 -71.35 -21.17 -106.91
C ALA A 3 -72.54 -21.56 -106.03
N LEU A 4 -73.37 -22.51 -106.49
CA LEU A 4 -74.54 -23.00 -105.74
C LEU A 4 -74.10 -23.78 -104.50
N GLU A 5 -73.08 -24.61 -104.63
CA GLU A 5 -72.50 -25.40 -103.53
C GLU A 5 -71.88 -24.51 -102.44
N LYS A 6 -71.15 -23.46 -102.82
CA LYS A 6 -70.64 -22.48 -101.86
C LYS A 6 -71.77 -21.74 -101.14
N ASN A 7 -72.83 -21.35 -101.86
CA ASN A 7 -73.97 -20.67 -101.25
C ASN A 7 -74.67 -21.59 -100.23
N GLN A 8 -74.80 -22.87 -100.53
CA GLN A 8 -75.36 -23.86 -99.61
C GLN A 8 -74.48 -24.08 -98.37
N GLN A 9 -73.14 -24.07 -98.53
CA GLN A 9 -72.20 -24.09 -97.40
C GLN A 9 -72.31 -22.83 -96.53
N TRP A 10 -72.44 -21.64 -97.13
CA TRP A 10 -72.66 -20.40 -96.39
C TRP A 10 -73.97 -20.43 -95.60
N LEU A 11 -75.05 -20.93 -96.19
CA LEU A 11 -76.34 -21.04 -95.50
C LEU A 11 -76.27 -21.99 -94.30
N LEU A 12 -75.61 -23.14 -94.44
CA LEU A 12 -75.42 -24.09 -93.33
C LEU A 12 -74.55 -23.48 -92.22
N TYR A 13 -73.48 -22.78 -92.57
CA TYR A 13 -72.64 -22.06 -91.61
C TYR A 13 -73.44 -20.98 -90.87
N ASP A 14 -74.26 -20.23 -91.60
CA ASP A 14 -75.10 -19.16 -91.04
C ASP A 14 -76.11 -19.73 -90.04
N GLN A 15 -76.82 -20.80 -90.40
CA GLN A 15 -77.75 -21.50 -89.51
C GLN A 15 -77.06 -22.08 -88.27
N GLN A 16 -75.88 -22.68 -88.42
CA GLN A 16 -75.11 -23.22 -87.29
C GLN A 16 -74.61 -22.11 -86.35
N ARG A 17 -74.14 -20.99 -86.93
CA ARG A 17 -73.72 -19.81 -86.17
C ARG A 17 -74.90 -19.23 -85.38
N GLU A 18 -76.05 -19.06 -86.04
CA GLU A 18 -77.26 -18.57 -85.36
C GLU A 18 -77.72 -19.49 -84.24
N ALA A 19 -77.72 -20.82 -84.46
CA ALA A 19 -78.07 -21.80 -83.43
C ALA A 19 -77.12 -21.75 -82.23
N TYR A 20 -75.81 -21.62 -82.48
CA TYR A 20 -74.80 -21.49 -81.42
C TYR A 20 -74.97 -20.20 -80.61
N VAL A 21 -75.17 -19.06 -81.29
CA VAL A 21 -75.39 -17.78 -80.61
C VAL A 21 -76.68 -17.80 -79.78
N ARG A 22 -77.77 -18.38 -80.30
CA ARG A 22 -79.01 -18.56 -79.53
C ARG A 22 -78.79 -19.45 -78.30
N GLY A 23 -78.00 -20.52 -78.42
CA GLY A 23 -77.63 -21.37 -77.30
C GLY A 23 -76.80 -20.65 -76.23
N LEU A 24 -75.82 -19.85 -76.65
CA LEU A 24 -75.02 -19.02 -75.74
C LEU A 24 -75.88 -17.97 -75.03
N LEU A 25 -76.74 -17.27 -75.75
CA LEU A 25 -77.65 -16.28 -75.16
C LEU A 25 -78.61 -16.92 -74.16
N GLY A 26 -79.14 -18.11 -74.47
CA GLY A 26 -79.95 -18.89 -73.52
C GLY A 26 -79.15 -19.26 -72.26
N ARG A 27 -77.89 -19.68 -72.41
CA ARG A 27 -77.04 -20.03 -71.27
C ARG A 27 -76.65 -18.81 -70.43
N ILE A 28 -76.35 -17.68 -71.07
CA ILE A 28 -76.08 -16.41 -70.39
C ILE A 28 -77.31 -16.00 -69.59
N PHE A 29 -78.50 -16.03 -70.20
CA PHE A 29 -79.76 -15.71 -69.53
C PHE A 29 -80.05 -16.65 -68.33
N GLU A 30 -79.83 -17.96 -68.47
CA GLU A 30 -79.95 -18.91 -67.36
C GLU A 30 -78.99 -18.59 -66.21
N LEU A 31 -77.74 -18.23 -66.52
CA LEU A 31 -76.73 -17.90 -65.54
C LEU A 31 -77.03 -16.57 -64.85
N GLU A 32 -77.49 -15.57 -65.60
CA GLU A 32 -77.96 -14.29 -65.07
C GLU A 32 -79.14 -14.51 -64.13
N GLN A 33 -80.16 -15.28 -64.53
CA GLN A 33 -81.30 -15.60 -63.67
C GLN A 33 -80.87 -16.37 -62.42
N LYS A 34 -79.97 -17.35 -62.54
CA LYS A 34 -79.43 -18.06 -61.37
C LYS A 34 -78.67 -17.13 -60.44
N SER A 35 -77.88 -16.19 -60.98
CA SER A 35 -77.15 -15.21 -60.18
C SER A 35 -78.10 -14.25 -59.47
N GLU A 36 -79.20 -13.88 -60.11
CA GLU A 36 -80.21 -12.99 -59.57
C GLU A 36 -81.06 -13.68 -58.51
N VAL A 37 -81.40 -14.97 -58.71
CA VAL A 37 -82.02 -15.81 -57.68
C VAL A 37 -81.08 -16.00 -56.50
N ILE A 38 -79.78 -16.29 -56.71
CA ILE A 38 -78.80 -16.39 -55.61
C ILE A 38 -78.69 -15.07 -54.87
N TYR A 39 -78.65 -13.94 -55.57
CA TYR A 39 -78.63 -12.61 -54.96
C TYR A 39 -79.89 -12.35 -54.12
N HIS A 40 -81.08 -12.64 -54.68
CA HIS A 40 -82.35 -12.44 -53.97
C HIS A 40 -82.55 -13.43 -52.81
N GLN A 41 -82.08 -14.67 -52.95
CA GLN A 41 -82.10 -15.70 -51.91
C GLN A 41 -81.16 -15.31 -50.76
N HIS A 42 -79.98 -14.75 -51.08
CA HIS A 42 -79.08 -14.15 -50.11
C HIS A 42 -79.67 -12.88 -49.47
N VAL A 43 -80.49 -12.08 -50.18
CA VAL A 43 -81.22 -10.93 -49.61
C VAL A 43 -82.39 -11.34 -48.71
N THR A 44 -83.06 -12.47 -48.99
CA THR A 44 -84.12 -12.99 -48.12
C THR A 44 -83.60 -13.74 -46.89
N GLU A 45 -82.47 -14.45 -47.01
CA GLU A 45 -81.79 -15.11 -45.87
C GLU A 45 -80.97 -14.14 -45.02
N THR A 46 -80.60 -12.96 -45.53
CA THR A 46 -79.93 -11.89 -44.76
C THR A 46 -80.85 -11.14 -43.79
N THR A 47 -82.10 -11.57 -43.60
CA THR A 47 -82.82 -11.17 -42.37
C THR A 47 -82.23 -11.85 -41.12
N HIS A 48 -81.33 -12.84 -41.27
CA HIS A 48 -80.48 -13.37 -40.21
C HIS A 48 -78.98 -13.03 -40.44
N GLU A 49 -78.61 -11.75 -40.37
CA GLU A 49 -77.20 -11.29 -40.39
C GLU A 49 -76.34 -11.73 -39.17
N GLY A 50 -76.92 -12.44 -38.19
CA GLY A 50 -76.26 -12.77 -36.92
C GLY A 50 -74.94 -13.56 -37.04
N PRO A 51 -74.88 -14.72 -37.74
CA PRO A 51 -73.73 -15.62 -37.65
C PRO A 51 -72.44 -15.11 -38.30
N LEU A 52 -72.53 -14.39 -39.43
CA LEU A 52 -71.37 -13.83 -40.12
C LEU A 52 -70.84 -12.57 -39.43
N GLN A 53 -71.75 -11.73 -38.92
CA GLN A 53 -71.38 -10.51 -38.20
C GLN A 53 -70.76 -10.81 -36.83
N GLU A 54 -71.25 -11.84 -36.12
CA GLU A 54 -70.64 -12.32 -34.87
C GLU A 54 -69.23 -12.88 -35.08
N LYS A 55 -69.03 -13.65 -36.15
CA LYS A 55 -67.69 -14.17 -36.51
C LYS A 55 -66.72 -13.04 -36.84
N GLN A 56 -67.19 -12.00 -37.54
CA GLN A 56 -66.37 -10.82 -37.82
C GLN A 56 -65.98 -10.06 -36.54
N LYS A 57 -66.94 -9.81 -35.64
CA LYS A 57 -66.68 -9.19 -34.32
C LYS A 57 -65.66 -9.97 -33.50
N TYR A 58 -65.74 -11.31 -33.52
CA TYR A 58 -64.76 -12.17 -32.83
C TYR A 58 -63.34 -11.99 -33.36
N TYR A 59 -63.16 -11.98 -34.69
CA TYR A 59 -61.83 -11.75 -35.28
C TYR A 59 -61.31 -10.34 -35.06
N ASP A 60 -62.18 -9.33 -35.13
CA ASP A 60 -61.82 -7.95 -34.85
C ASP A 60 -61.36 -7.78 -33.39
N GLN A 61 -62.06 -8.42 -32.44
CA GLN A 61 -61.68 -8.45 -31.03
C GLN A 61 -60.35 -9.16 -30.81
N LEU A 62 -60.13 -10.32 -31.43
CA LEU A 62 -58.87 -11.06 -31.33
C LEU A 62 -57.70 -10.25 -31.91
N LEU A 63 -57.90 -9.60 -33.05
CA LEU A 63 -56.91 -8.73 -33.69
C LEU A 63 -56.58 -7.52 -32.81
N LEU A 64 -57.60 -6.93 -32.16
CA LEU A 64 -57.41 -5.82 -31.23
C LEU A 64 -56.59 -6.25 -30.00
N SER A 65 -56.89 -7.41 -29.42
CA SER A 65 -56.11 -7.98 -28.31
C SER A 65 -54.67 -8.20 -28.73
N ALA A 66 -54.44 -8.91 -29.85
CA ALA A 66 -53.09 -9.18 -30.34
C ALA A 66 -52.29 -7.91 -30.64
N LYS A 67 -52.93 -6.84 -31.13
CA LYS A 67 -52.29 -5.53 -31.32
C LYS A 67 -51.92 -4.88 -29.99
N SER A 68 -52.82 -4.92 -29.01
CA SER A 68 -52.54 -4.41 -27.66
C SER A 68 -51.37 -5.16 -27.02
N ASP A 69 -51.39 -6.49 -27.09
CA ASP A 69 -50.35 -7.35 -26.53
C ASP A 69 -48.99 -7.07 -27.19
N LEU A 70 -48.95 -7.00 -28.53
CA LEU A 70 -47.74 -6.64 -29.28
C LEU A 70 -47.19 -5.27 -28.88
N GLU A 71 -48.07 -4.30 -28.66
CA GLU A 71 -47.68 -2.95 -28.23
C GLU A 71 -47.15 -2.95 -26.79
N THR A 72 -47.71 -3.76 -25.89
CA THR A 72 -47.16 -3.94 -24.54
C THR A 72 -45.78 -4.60 -24.58
N GLU A 73 -45.60 -5.65 -25.39
CA GLU A 73 -44.31 -6.31 -25.58
C GLU A 73 -43.26 -5.35 -26.14
N ARG A 74 -43.63 -4.51 -27.12
CA ARG A 74 -42.73 -3.46 -27.66
C ARG A 74 -42.26 -2.49 -26.59
N ARG A 75 -43.15 -2.07 -25.68
CA ARG A 75 -42.79 -1.19 -24.56
C ARG A 75 -41.86 -1.90 -23.59
N THR A 76 -42.16 -3.15 -23.22
CA THR A 76 -41.31 -3.96 -22.34
C THR A 76 -39.92 -4.17 -22.93
N ILE A 77 -39.84 -4.53 -24.21
CA ILE A 77 -38.56 -4.67 -24.93
C ILE A 77 -37.77 -3.36 -24.91
N THR A 78 -38.45 -2.21 -25.07
CA THR A 78 -37.78 -0.91 -25.05
C THR A 78 -37.21 -0.60 -23.66
N LEU A 79 -37.97 -0.87 -22.60
CA LEU A 79 -37.53 -0.70 -21.22
C LEU A 79 -36.33 -1.60 -20.89
N LEU A 80 -36.42 -2.90 -21.19
CA LEU A 80 -35.34 -3.85 -20.94
C LEU A 80 -34.07 -3.50 -21.72
N LYS A 81 -34.20 -2.95 -22.93
CA LYS A 81 -33.05 -2.45 -23.70
C LYS A 81 -32.37 -1.27 -23.01
N SER A 82 -33.12 -0.32 -22.46
CA SER A 82 -32.53 0.78 -21.69
C SER A 82 -31.85 0.28 -20.41
N GLU A 83 -32.48 -0.62 -19.67
CA GLU A 83 -31.91 -1.21 -18.44
C GLU A 83 -30.61 -1.98 -18.73
N LEU A 84 -30.60 -2.80 -19.79
CA LEU A 84 -29.41 -3.52 -20.25
C LEU A 84 -28.27 -2.54 -20.58
N ASN A 85 -28.58 -1.44 -21.25
CA ASN A 85 -27.59 -0.44 -21.62
C ASN A 85 -27.02 0.29 -20.40
N GLU A 86 -27.85 0.61 -19.41
CA GLU A 86 -27.39 1.18 -18.15
C GLU A 86 -26.49 0.23 -17.36
N LEU A 87 -26.88 -1.04 -17.26
CA LEU A 87 -26.06 -2.07 -16.60
C LEU A 87 -24.71 -2.25 -17.31
N LYS A 88 -24.71 -2.27 -18.65
CA LYS A 88 -23.49 -2.33 -19.45
C LYS A 88 -22.57 -1.14 -19.16
N LYS A 89 -23.10 0.08 -19.12
CA LYS A 89 -22.33 1.28 -18.81
C LYS A 89 -21.70 1.21 -17.41
N LYS A 90 -22.47 0.77 -16.40
CA LYS A 90 -21.96 0.57 -15.02
C LYS A 90 -20.87 -0.49 -14.97
N TYR A 91 -21.00 -1.57 -15.73
CA TYR A 91 -19.96 -2.59 -15.82
C TYR A 91 -18.67 -2.03 -16.45
N GLU A 92 -18.77 -1.27 -17.54
CA GLU A 92 -17.61 -0.63 -18.18
C GLU A 92 -16.94 0.43 -17.28
N GLU A 93 -17.71 1.15 -16.46
CA GLU A 93 -17.20 2.07 -15.44
C GLU A 93 -16.43 1.33 -14.35
N THR A 94 -17.03 0.32 -13.73
CA THR A 94 -16.36 -0.49 -12.70
C THR A 94 -15.12 -1.21 -13.23
N GLN A 95 -15.16 -1.70 -14.47
CA GLN A 95 -14.00 -2.30 -15.12
C GLN A 95 -12.85 -1.28 -15.29
N ARG A 96 -13.14 -0.04 -15.68
CA ARG A 96 -12.13 1.04 -15.76
C ARG A 96 -11.57 1.40 -14.39
N GLU A 97 -12.41 1.48 -13.37
CA GLU A 97 -11.98 1.73 -11.98
C GLU A 97 -11.03 0.64 -11.49
N ILE A 98 -11.36 -0.63 -11.72
CA ILE A 98 -10.49 -1.77 -11.37
C ILE A 98 -9.12 -1.64 -12.07
N ILE A 99 -9.09 -1.31 -13.36
CA ILE A 99 -7.83 -1.12 -14.09
C ILE A 99 -7.03 0.05 -13.50
N SER A 100 -7.68 1.16 -13.20
CA SER A 100 -7.03 2.34 -12.60
C SER A 100 -6.46 2.03 -11.21
N LEU A 101 -7.22 1.35 -10.36
CA LEU A 101 -6.79 0.95 -9.02
C LEU A 101 -5.63 -0.05 -9.08
N ASN A 102 -5.67 -1.01 -10.00
CA ASN A 102 -4.57 -1.95 -10.20
C ASN A 102 -3.29 -1.24 -10.65
N ALA A 103 -3.38 -0.27 -11.57
CA ALA A 103 -2.22 0.53 -11.99
C ALA A 103 -1.64 1.35 -10.83
N LEU A 104 -2.50 1.94 -10.00
CA LEU A 104 -2.08 2.68 -8.81
C LEU A 104 -1.39 1.76 -7.79
N LEU A 105 -1.97 0.59 -7.52
CA LEU A 105 -1.40 -0.41 -6.60
C LEU A 105 -0.02 -0.87 -7.07
N GLN A 106 0.14 -1.16 -8.36
CA GLN A 106 1.44 -1.53 -8.94
C GLN A 106 2.47 -0.40 -8.78
N SER A 107 2.07 0.85 -9.06
CA SER A 107 2.95 2.01 -8.86
C SER A 107 3.36 2.16 -7.40
N GLN A 108 2.43 1.99 -6.46
CA GLN A 108 2.70 2.07 -5.03
C GLN A 108 3.66 0.98 -4.57
N GLN A 109 3.46 -0.28 -5.00
CA GLN A 109 4.35 -1.39 -4.68
C GLN A 109 5.78 -1.16 -5.17
N VAL A 110 5.95 -0.58 -6.37
CA VAL A 110 7.28 -0.24 -6.90
C VAL A 110 7.95 0.84 -6.05
N VAL A 111 7.22 1.87 -5.65
CA VAL A 111 7.74 2.94 -4.78
C VAL A 111 8.15 2.36 -3.42
N GLU A 112 7.29 1.57 -2.79
CA GLU A 112 7.54 0.95 -1.49
C GLU A 112 8.79 0.04 -1.52
N MET A 113 8.88 -0.82 -2.54
CA MET A 113 10.06 -1.67 -2.75
C MET A 113 11.33 -0.84 -2.92
N LYS A 114 11.27 0.27 -3.67
CA LYS A 114 12.43 1.15 -3.86
C LYS A 114 12.83 1.85 -2.57
N THR A 115 11.87 2.28 -1.76
CA THR A 115 12.15 2.89 -0.46
C THR A 115 12.81 1.89 0.49
N LEU A 116 12.31 0.65 0.55
CA LEU A 116 12.88 -0.40 1.38
C LEU A 116 14.29 -0.80 0.92
N GLU A 117 14.53 -0.89 -0.39
CA GLU A 117 15.87 -1.14 -0.95
C GLU A 117 16.86 -0.05 -0.53
N ASN A 118 16.46 1.23 -0.66
CA ASN A 118 17.29 2.36 -0.27
C ASN A 118 17.57 2.38 1.25
N GLU A 119 16.56 2.12 2.08
CA GLU A 119 16.73 2.02 3.53
C GLU A 119 17.68 0.89 3.91
N ASN A 120 17.53 -0.29 3.30
CA ASN A 120 18.39 -1.44 3.56
C ASN A 120 19.84 -1.15 3.15
N LYS A 121 20.04 -0.44 2.03
CA LYS A 121 21.37 0.02 1.61
C LYS A 121 21.99 0.95 2.66
N ILE A 122 21.25 1.98 3.11
CA ILE A 122 21.73 2.92 4.14
C ILE A 122 22.07 2.20 5.45
N LYS A 123 21.21 1.27 5.88
CA LYS A 123 21.43 0.44 7.08
C LYS A 123 22.68 -0.43 6.91
N GLY A 124 22.86 -1.04 5.75
CA GLY A 124 24.07 -1.81 5.40
C GLY A 124 25.34 -0.97 5.46
N ASP A 125 25.35 0.21 4.83
CA ASP A 125 26.50 1.12 4.85
C ASP A 125 26.84 1.58 6.28
N LYS A 126 25.81 1.84 7.11
CA LYS A 126 26.00 2.20 8.53
C LYS A 126 26.59 1.05 9.34
N LEU A 127 26.11 -0.19 9.13
CA LEU A 127 26.65 -1.37 9.78
C LEU A 127 28.12 -1.59 9.41
N GLN A 128 28.48 -1.38 8.15
CA GLN A 128 29.86 -1.50 7.70
C GLN A 128 30.78 -0.48 8.38
N ARG A 129 30.38 0.80 8.43
CA ARG A 129 31.15 1.84 9.16
C ARG A 129 31.33 1.51 10.63
N LEU A 130 30.24 1.13 11.32
CA LEU A 130 30.31 0.75 12.72
C LEU A 130 31.20 -0.48 12.96
N LYS A 131 31.23 -1.42 12.02
CA LYS A 131 32.11 -2.58 12.08
C LYS A 131 33.58 -2.16 12.00
N GLU A 132 33.91 -1.28 11.06
CA GLU A 132 35.27 -0.73 10.91
C GLU A 132 35.70 0.05 12.16
N GLU A 133 34.83 0.93 12.69
CA GLU A 133 35.09 1.67 13.94
C GLU A 133 35.31 0.73 15.13
N ASN A 134 34.52 -0.34 15.25
CA ASN A 134 34.71 -1.34 16.31
C ASN A 134 36.06 -2.06 16.19
N GLU A 135 36.51 -2.40 14.98
CA GLU A 135 37.83 -3.02 14.79
C GLU A 135 38.97 -2.07 15.14
N ILE A 136 38.84 -0.78 14.80
CA ILE A 136 39.81 0.26 15.20
C ILE A 136 39.89 0.37 16.73
N ILE A 137 38.74 0.46 17.41
CA ILE A 137 38.68 0.57 18.88
C ILE A 137 39.28 -0.68 19.54
N LYS A 138 39.04 -1.87 18.99
CA LYS A 138 39.65 -3.12 19.50
C LYS A 138 41.16 -3.13 19.37
N GLU A 139 41.72 -2.59 18.28
CA GLU A 139 43.17 -2.47 18.13
C GLU A 139 43.74 -1.47 19.14
N GLN A 140 43.15 -0.28 19.25
CA GLN A 140 43.56 0.72 20.25
C GLN A 140 43.52 0.15 21.67
N LEU A 141 42.48 -0.62 22.02
CA LEU A 141 42.38 -1.28 23.31
C LEU A 141 43.52 -2.29 23.53
N ARG A 142 43.93 -3.04 22.50
CA ARG A 142 45.06 -3.99 22.60
C ARG A 142 46.38 -3.25 22.79
N GLU A 143 46.58 -2.15 22.09
CA GLU A 143 47.78 -1.31 22.24
C GLU A 143 47.86 -0.70 23.64
N GLU A 144 46.77 -0.12 24.15
CA GLU A 144 46.72 0.45 25.50
C GLU A 144 46.92 -0.61 26.58
N LYS A 145 46.37 -1.82 26.40
CA LYS A 145 46.67 -2.94 27.30
C LYS A 145 48.17 -3.28 27.31
N LYS A 146 48.80 -3.36 26.15
CA LYS A 146 50.24 -3.62 26.05
C LYS A 146 51.08 -2.53 26.71
N LYS A 147 50.69 -1.25 26.55
CA LYS A 147 51.34 -0.13 27.25
C LYS A 147 51.17 -0.23 28.77
N SER A 148 49.95 -0.53 29.23
CA SER A 148 49.63 -0.74 30.64
C SER A 148 50.46 -1.87 31.25
N ASP A 149 50.58 -3.02 30.58
CA ASP A 149 51.39 -4.15 31.04
C ASP A 149 52.88 -3.80 31.11
N GLY A 150 53.37 -3.01 30.14
CA GLY A 150 54.73 -2.48 30.14
C GLY A 150 55.01 -1.55 31.32
N LEU A 151 54.09 -0.62 31.61
CA LEU A 151 54.19 0.28 32.77
C LEU A 151 54.12 -0.50 34.09
N LEU A 152 53.23 -1.49 34.19
CA LEU A 152 53.13 -2.35 35.36
C LEU A 152 54.46 -3.07 35.65
N SER A 153 55.11 -3.59 34.61
CA SER A 153 56.41 -4.24 34.72
C SER A 153 57.49 -3.27 35.21
N GLN A 154 57.49 -2.01 34.74
CA GLN A 154 58.42 -0.98 35.21
C GLN A 154 58.18 -0.62 36.68
N VAL A 155 56.91 -0.43 37.08
CA VAL A 155 56.56 -0.15 38.49
C VAL A 155 57.01 -1.29 39.41
N GLN A 156 56.83 -2.55 38.99
CA GLN A 156 57.28 -3.71 39.75
C GLN A 156 58.81 -3.74 39.91
N LEU A 157 59.58 -3.38 38.86
CA LEU A 157 61.03 -3.30 38.93
C LEU A 157 61.49 -2.19 39.87
N LEU A 158 60.89 -1.00 39.77
CA LEU A 158 61.18 0.13 40.66
C LEU A 158 60.87 -0.21 42.11
N HIS A 159 59.73 -0.84 42.39
CA HIS A 159 59.36 -1.26 43.73
C HIS A 159 60.38 -2.26 44.33
N LYS A 160 60.84 -3.24 43.54
CA LYS A 160 61.90 -4.17 43.96
C LYS A 160 63.23 -3.47 44.21
N SER A 161 63.61 -2.51 43.37
CA SER A 161 64.84 -1.73 43.55
C SER A 161 64.77 -0.87 44.81
N LEU A 162 63.62 -0.24 45.07
CA LEU A 162 63.40 0.57 46.26
C LEU A 162 63.51 -0.25 47.54
N LEU A 163 62.93 -1.45 47.56
CA LEU A 163 63.07 -2.41 48.67
C LEU A 163 64.55 -2.74 48.95
N LYS A 164 65.34 -3.04 47.91
CA LYS A 164 66.77 -3.31 48.06
C LYS A 164 67.54 -2.09 48.60
N GLN A 165 67.25 -0.89 48.09
CA GLN A 165 67.87 0.32 48.62
C GLN A 165 67.50 0.55 50.09
N GLN A 166 66.25 0.28 50.48
CA GLN A 166 65.84 0.38 51.87
C GLN A 166 66.57 -0.62 52.78
N GLU A 167 66.78 -1.86 52.32
CA GLU A 167 67.61 -2.85 53.01
C GLU A 167 69.07 -2.39 53.16
N GLU A 168 69.66 -1.83 52.09
CA GLU A 168 71.01 -1.27 52.11
C GLU A 168 71.13 -0.07 53.05
N HIS A 169 70.20 0.88 53.01
CA HIS A 169 70.16 2.01 53.93
C HIS A 169 70.04 1.56 55.38
N THR A 170 69.22 0.56 55.67
CA THR A 170 69.11 -0.03 57.02
C THR A 170 70.43 -0.64 57.46
N ARG A 171 71.13 -1.35 56.56
CA ARG A 171 72.44 -1.94 56.84
C ARG A 171 73.51 -0.88 57.10
N ILE A 172 73.54 0.20 56.31
CA ILE A 172 74.45 1.32 56.50
C ILE A 172 74.18 2.00 57.85
N ALA A 173 72.92 2.29 58.18
CA ALA A 173 72.56 2.90 59.46
C ALA A 173 73.02 2.06 60.66
N LEU A 174 72.90 0.73 60.58
CA LEU A 174 73.42 -0.19 61.62
C LEU A 174 74.95 -0.14 61.72
N LEU A 175 75.66 -0.14 60.59
CA LEU A 175 77.13 -0.04 60.58
C LEU A 175 77.61 1.31 61.13
N GLU A 176 76.93 2.41 60.78
CA GLU A 176 77.22 3.74 61.32
C GLU A 176 77.00 3.79 62.84
N GLN A 177 75.93 3.17 63.35
CA GLN A 177 75.69 3.03 64.79
C GLN A 177 76.78 2.22 65.50
N GLN A 178 77.23 1.12 64.91
CA GLN A 178 78.35 0.34 65.43
C GLN A 178 79.65 1.15 65.44
N LYS A 179 79.91 1.92 64.39
CA LYS A 179 81.08 2.80 64.32
C LYS A 179 81.06 3.89 65.39
N LEU A 180 79.88 4.45 65.67
CA LEU A 180 79.66 5.41 66.76
C LEU A 180 79.81 4.77 68.15
N GLN A 181 79.49 3.48 68.31
CA GLN A 181 79.76 2.72 69.54
C GLN A 181 81.23 2.31 69.69
N GLU A 182 81.92 1.97 68.60
CA GLU A 182 83.36 1.67 68.58
C GLU A 182 84.22 2.94 68.75
N SER A 183 83.72 4.11 68.37
CA SER A 183 84.34 5.41 68.66
C SER A 183 83.97 5.99 70.02
N GLY A 184 83.72 5.15 71.03
CA GLY A 184 83.47 5.53 72.41
C GLY A 184 84.67 6.20 73.11
N HIS A 185 85.06 7.38 72.64
CA HIS A 185 85.58 8.48 73.45
C HIS A 185 85.46 9.80 72.66
N MET A 186 84.30 10.45 72.77
CA MET A 186 84.12 11.85 73.21
C MET A 186 82.69 12.33 72.88
N GLU A 187 82.20 13.19 73.78
CA GLU A 187 80.87 13.77 73.90
C GLU A 187 80.28 14.49 72.66
N PRO A 188 78.95 14.74 72.67
CA PRO A 188 78.20 15.22 71.52
C PRO A 188 78.36 16.73 71.32
N GLN A 189 78.76 17.14 70.12
CA GLN A 189 78.70 18.53 69.71
C GLN A 189 77.40 18.78 68.94
N GLU A 190 76.42 19.29 69.69
CA GLU A 190 75.22 19.95 69.18
C GLU A 190 75.60 21.02 68.17
N GLY A 191 75.06 20.91 66.95
CA GLY A 191 75.17 21.96 65.96
C GLY A 191 75.41 21.41 64.58
N LEU A 192 74.37 20.86 63.96
CA LEU A 192 74.16 20.84 62.50
C LEU A 192 72.75 20.36 62.12
N GLN A 193 71.77 20.54 63.01
CA GLN A 193 70.34 20.29 62.70
C GLN A 193 69.63 21.53 62.13
N ALA A 194 70.30 22.68 62.04
CA ALA A 194 69.71 23.92 61.55
C ALA A 194 69.83 24.14 60.03
N ALA A 195 70.50 23.25 59.28
CA ALA A 195 70.74 23.46 57.85
C ALA A 195 69.87 22.59 56.92
N PHE A 196 69.04 21.69 57.45
CA PHE A 196 68.24 20.77 56.63
C PHE A 196 66.73 21.09 56.59
N GLU A 197 66.26 22.00 57.45
CA GLU A 197 64.84 22.44 57.45
C GLU A 197 64.56 23.61 56.48
N GLU A 198 65.59 24.28 55.95
CA GLU A 198 65.44 25.41 55.02
C GLU A 198 65.30 25.02 53.54
N LYS A 199 65.05 23.74 53.23
CA LYS A 199 64.81 23.28 51.84
C LYS A 199 63.57 22.41 51.63
N MET A 200 62.76 22.20 52.66
CA MET A 200 61.52 21.40 52.59
C MET A 200 60.22 22.23 52.55
N THR A 201 60.29 23.56 52.64
CA THR A 201 59.09 24.43 52.74
C THR A 201 58.70 25.17 51.46
N VAL A 202 59.32 24.89 50.31
CA VAL A 202 59.06 25.66 49.06
C VAL A 202 57.97 25.05 48.16
N TYR A 203 57.41 23.87 48.47
CA TYR A 203 56.43 23.23 47.56
C TYR A 203 55.17 22.69 48.20
N ASP A 204 54.77 23.18 49.39
CA ASP A 204 53.48 22.82 49.98
C ASP A 204 52.60 24.06 50.21
N THR A 205 52.23 24.71 49.11
CA THR A 205 51.02 25.52 49.06
C THR A 205 50.36 25.33 47.70
N SER A 206 49.90 24.09 47.48
CA SER A 206 48.83 23.89 46.52
C SER A 206 47.52 24.26 47.23
N PRO A 207 46.73 25.23 46.74
CA PRO A 207 45.40 25.44 47.28
C PRO A 207 44.66 24.11 47.10
N SER A 208 43.95 23.66 48.13
CA SER A 208 43.07 22.50 48.04
C SER A 208 42.07 22.77 46.92
N LEU A 209 42.38 22.28 45.72
CA LEU A 209 41.47 22.27 44.60
C LEU A 209 40.35 21.34 45.04
N LYS A 210 39.27 21.93 45.56
CA LYS A 210 37.96 21.30 45.60
C LYS A 210 37.80 20.70 44.22
N ARG A 211 37.85 19.38 44.15
CA ARG A 211 37.72 18.59 42.93
C ARG A 211 36.36 18.98 42.36
N SER A 212 36.33 19.96 41.45
CA SER A 212 35.13 20.38 40.74
C SER A 212 34.77 19.20 39.85
N ASN A 213 33.80 18.41 40.31
CA ASN A 213 33.26 17.33 39.51
C ASN A 213 32.73 17.97 38.22
N LEU A 214 33.29 17.61 37.06
CA LEU A 214 32.89 18.13 35.75
C LEU A 214 31.39 17.93 35.41
N LEU A 215 30.71 17.10 36.20
CA LEU A 215 29.26 16.87 36.10
C LEU A 215 28.42 17.93 36.84
N ASP A 216 29.05 18.85 37.58
CA ASP A 216 28.37 19.90 38.34
C ASP A 216 28.13 21.19 37.52
N GLU A 217 28.70 21.28 36.31
CA GLU A 217 28.51 22.42 35.40
C GLU A 217 27.66 22.10 34.16
N SER A 218 27.15 20.87 34.04
CA SER A 218 26.30 20.45 32.92
C SER A 218 24.87 20.23 33.39
N PHE A 219 23.90 20.80 32.67
CA PHE A 219 22.48 20.67 32.96
C PHE A 219 21.80 19.78 31.92
N LEU A 220 20.93 18.88 32.38
CA LEU A 220 20.04 18.08 31.57
C LEU A 220 18.65 18.72 31.61
N GLU A 221 17.97 18.75 30.47
CA GLU A 221 16.64 19.32 30.35
C GLU A 221 15.58 18.24 30.21
N CYS A 222 14.45 18.44 30.89
CA CYS A 222 13.25 17.69 30.57
C CYS A 222 12.78 18.07 29.16
N PRO A 223 12.62 17.10 28.23
CA PRO A 223 12.26 17.40 26.84
C PRO A 223 10.89 18.09 26.71
N ARG A 224 10.01 17.92 27.71
CA ARG A 224 8.65 18.49 27.73
C ARG A 224 8.59 19.90 28.31
N CYS A 225 8.94 20.08 29.58
CA CYS A 225 8.76 21.35 30.28
C CYS A 225 10.02 22.25 30.28
N LYS A 226 11.14 21.76 29.71
CA LYS A 226 12.44 22.46 29.67
C LYS A 226 13.03 22.81 31.04
N MET A 227 12.52 22.20 32.10
CA MET A 227 13.11 22.35 33.43
C MET A 227 14.51 21.73 33.45
N GLN A 228 15.47 22.51 33.94
CA GLN A 228 16.88 22.16 33.98
C GLN A 228 17.23 21.47 35.30
N TYR A 229 18.00 20.41 35.20
CA TYR A 229 18.51 19.64 36.33
C TYR A 229 20.02 19.49 36.19
N PRO A 230 20.80 19.69 37.27
CA PRO A 230 22.22 19.37 37.26
C PRO A 230 22.43 17.89 36.87
N THR A 231 23.48 17.60 36.09
CA THR A 231 23.79 16.22 35.69
C THR A 231 24.08 15.33 36.90
N SER A 232 24.59 15.91 37.99
CA SER A 232 24.74 15.27 39.30
C SER A 232 23.41 14.76 39.89
N GLN A 233 22.27 15.31 39.49
CA GLN A 233 20.90 14.98 39.94
C GLN A 233 20.04 14.28 38.86
N HIS A 234 20.65 13.54 37.92
CA HIS A 234 19.91 12.88 36.84
C HIS A 234 18.75 11.96 37.31
N ARG A 235 18.82 11.37 38.52
CA ARG A 235 17.73 10.55 39.09
C ARG A 235 16.47 11.37 39.37
N GLU A 236 16.63 12.62 39.80
CA GLU A 236 15.51 13.53 40.05
C GLU A 236 14.85 13.96 38.73
N LEU A 237 15.65 14.19 37.68
CA LEU A 237 15.13 14.41 36.33
C LEU A 237 14.34 13.21 35.80
N LEU A 238 14.81 11.97 36.01
CA LEU A 238 14.08 10.77 35.57
C LEU A 238 12.73 10.63 36.29
N ALA A 239 12.72 10.81 37.62
CA ALA A 239 11.48 10.83 38.38
C ALA A 239 10.54 11.96 37.91
N HIS A 240 11.09 13.14 37.60
CA HIS A 240 10.32 14.25 37.05
C HIS A 240 9.73 13.90 35.67
N ILE A 241 10.49 13.27 34.76
CA ILE A 241 10.01 12.87 33.44
C ILE A 241 8.83 11.89 33.55
N ASP A 242 8.86 10.96 34.51
CA ASP A 242 7.78 10.00 34.74
C ASP A 242 6.46 10.71 35.10
N PHE A 243 6.49 11.76 35.93
CA PHE A 243 5.31 12.57 36.29
C PHE A 243 4.99 13.67 35.27
N CYS A 244 5.96 14.12 34.48
CA CYS A 244 5.78 15.14 33.44
C CYS A 244 5.07 14.57 32.19
N THR A 245 4.48 13.37 32.29
CA THR A 245 3.69 12.72 31.25
C THR A 245 2.26 13.29 31.18
N ALA A 246 2.12 14.47 30.56
CA ALA A 246 0.90 14.93 29.90
C ALA A 246 1.28 15.73 28.65
#